data_AF-A0A7X2MT27-F1
#
_entry.id   AF-A0A7X2MT27-F1
#
_cell.length_a   1.000
_cell.length_b   1.000
_cell.length_c   1.000
_cell.angle_alpha   90.00
_cell.angle_beta   90.00
_cell.angle_gamma   90.00
#
_symmetry.space_group_name_H-M   'P 1'
#
loop_
_entity.id
_entity.type
_entity.pdbx_description
1 polymer ?
#
loop_
_entity_poly.entity_id
_entity_poly.type
_entity_poly.pdbx_seq_one_letter_code
_entity_poly.pdbx_strand_id
1 'polypeptide(L)' 'WFVRHPDLDPFWKLLIVTGLCGGLTTFSSFTAELMGLLQSGNYLWAMTSALVHVIGSLLMAFAGFALVTMLG' A
#
# COMPACT_ATOMS: atom_id res chain seq x y z
N TRP A 1 -2.20 4.83 -15.58
CA TRP A 1 -3.56 5.10 -16.06
C TRP A 1 -3.91 6.59 -16.02
N PHE A 2 -3.94 7.26 -14.85
CA PHE A 2 -4.21 8.71 -14.76
C PHE A 2 -3.25 9.60 -15.56
N VAL A 3 -1.95 9.28 -15.60
CA VAL A 3 -0.97 10.00 -16.44
C VAL A 3 -1.22 9.79 -17.95
N ARG A 4 -1.86 8.68 -18.33
CA ARG A 4 -2.23 8.38 -19.72
C ARG A 4 -3.59 8.99 -20.14
N HIS A 5 -4.38 9.49 -19.18
CA HIS A 5 -5.67 10.15 -19.42
C HIS A 5 -5.67 11.54 -18.75
N PRO A 6 -4.92 12.51 -19.30
CA PRO A 6 -4.79 13.83 -18.71
C PRO A 6 -6.09 14.64 -18.70
N ASP A 7 -7.09 14.24 -19.51
CA ASP A 7 -8.40 14.88 -19.59
C ASP A 7 -9.33 14.55 -18.40
N LEU A 8 -8.92 13.61 -17.53
CA LEU A 8 -9.67 13.29 -16.32
C LEU A 8 -9.52 14.38 -15.27
N ASP A 9 -10.65 14.78 -14.69
CA ASP A 9 -10.67 15.74 -13.59
C ASP A 9 -9.72 15.29 -12.46
N PRO A 10 -8.75 16.14 -12.05
CA PRO A 10 -7.84 15.87 -10.94
C PRO A 10 -8.53 15.45 -9.64
N PHE A 11 -9.80 15.82 -9.45
CA PHE A 11 -10.63 15.41 -8.33
C PHE A 11 -10.71 13.89 -8.18
N TRP A 12 -10.86 13.13 -9.29
CA TRP A 12 -10.96 11.67 -9.23
C TRP A 12 -9.67 11.02 -8.75
N LYS A 13 -8.52 11.57 -9.13
CA LYS A 13 -7.22 11.13 -8.63
C LYS A 13 -7.10 11.39 -7.12
N LEU A 14 -7.52 12.57 -6.66
CA LEU A 14 -7.54 12.92 -5.24
C LEU A 14 -8.45 11.99 -4.43
N LEU A 15 -9.67 11.76 -4.89
CA LEU A 15 -10.63 10.90 -4.22
C LEU A 15 -10.13 9.45 -4.10
N ILE A 16 -9.60 8.87 -5.18
CA ILE A 16 -9.21 7.46 -5.22
C ILE A 16 -7.84 7.24 -4.55
N VAL A 17 -6.83 8.04 -4.90
CA VAL A 17 -5.46 7.82 -4.41
C VAL A 17 -5.28 8.40 -3.01
N THR A 18 -5.64 9.66 -2.81
CA THR A 18 -5.43 10.33 -1.51
C THR A 18 -6.53 9.97 -0.51
N GLY A 19 -7.79 9.95 -0.95
CA GLY A 19 -8.93 9.64 -0.09
C GLY A 19 -9.06 8.15 0.21
N LEU A 20 -9.42 7.34 -0.79
CA LEU A 20 -9.72 5.91 -0.60
C LEU A 20 -8.47 5.12 -0.25
N CYS A 21 -7.42 5.13 -1.09
CA CYS A 21 -6.20 4.38 -0.79
C CYS A 21 -5.54 4.90 0.49
N GLY A 22 -5.47 6.22 0.68
CA GLY A 22 -4.92 6.82 1.90
C GLY A 22 -5.69 6.48 3.17
N GLY A 23 -7.02 6.43 3.13
CA GLY A 23 -7.85 6.05 4.27
C GLY A 23 -7.91 4.55 4.53
N LEU A 24 -7.78 3.73 3.49
CA LEU A 24 -7.77 2.27 3.60
C LEU A 24 -6.43 1.74 4.13
N THR A 25 -5.30 2.33 3.73
CA THR A 25 -3.97 1.92 4.19
C THR A 25 -3.55 2.70 5.42
N THR A 26 -3.07 2.01 6.46
CA THR A 26 -2.64 2.64 7.71
C THR A 26 -1.19 2.28 8.04
N PHE A 27 -0.30 3.27 7.99
CA PHE A 27 1.08 3.10 8.45
C PHE A 27 1.21 3.14 9.98
N SER A 28 0.32 3.89 10.65
CA SER A 28 0.34 4.04 12.11
C SER A 28 0.01 2.73 12.82
N SER A 29 -1.03 2.01 12.38
CA SER A 29 -1.40 0.72 12.99
C SER A 29 -0.31 -0.33 12.79
N PHE A 30 0.25 -0.42 11.57
CA PHE A 30 1.39 -1.28 11.27
C PHE A 30 2.59 -1.02 12.20
N THR A 31 2.91 0.26 12.43
CA THR A 31 4.01 0.64 13.32
C THR A 31 3.74 0.24 14.78
N ALA A 32 2.49 0.39 15.25
CA ALA A 32 2.10 -0.02 16.60
C ALA A 32 2.23 -1.53 16.82
N GLU A 33 1.79 -2.35 15.85
CA GLU A 33 1.95 -3.81 15.89
C GLU A 33 3.42 -4.23 15.88
N LEU A 34 4.23 -3.60 15.02
CA LEU A 34 5.67 -3.82 14.98
C LEU A 34 6.31 -3.52 16.34
N MET A 35 6.00 -2.37 16.93
CA MET A 35 6.52 -2.00 18.25
C MET A 35 6.09 -2.98 19.33
N GLY A 36 4.86 -3.51 19.30
CA GLY A 36 4.42 -4.57 20.20
C GLY A 36 5.22 -5.87 20.04
N LEU A 37 5.54 -6.27 18.81
CA LEU A 37 6.38 -7.43 18.53
C LEU A 37 7.83 -7.23 18.98
N LEU A 38 8.38 -6.03 18.81
CA LEU A 38 9.70 -5.65 19.31
C LEU A 38 9.75 -5.64 20.85
N GLN A 39 8.74 -5.08 21.52
CA GLN A 39 8.65 -5.04 22.98
C GLN A 39 8.47 -6.42 23.60
N SER A 40 7.78 -7.34 22.92
CA SER A 40 7.63 -8.74 23.37
C SER A 40 8.87 -9.60 23.14
N GLY A 41 9.95 -9.06 22.57
CA GLY A 41 11.18 -9.79 22.24
C GLY A 41 11.06 -10.72 21.03
N ASN A 42 9.92 -10.69 20.32
CA ASN A 42 9.64 -11.52 19.16
C ASN A 42 10.17 -10.88 17.87
N TYR A 43 11.49 -10.70 17.80
CA TYR A 43 12.16 -10.04 16.67
C TYR A 43 11.94 -10.75 15.32
N LEU A 44 11.84 -12.08 15.33
CA LEU A 44 11.59 -12.85 14.11
C LEU A 44 10.22 -12.48 13.50
N TRP A 45 9.17 -12.40 14.34
CA TRP A 45 7.84 -12.01 13.91
C TRP A 45 7.77 -10.53 13.53
N ALA A 46 8.46 -9.65 14.25
CA ALA A 46 8.59 -8.25 13.87
C ALA A 46 9.16 -8.13 12.44
N MET A 47 10.23 -8.86 12.15
CA MET A 47 10.91 -8.80 10.85
C MET A 47 10.08 -9.43 9.73
N THR A 48 9.43 -10.57 9.97
CA THR A 48 8.54 -11.18 8.98
C THR A 48 7.34 -10.31 8.68
N SER A 49 6.68 -9.75 9.69
CA SER A 49 5.56 -8.81 9.50
C SER A 49 6.01 -7.59 8.70
N ALA A 50 7.15 -6.97 9.03
CA ALA A 50 7.68 -5.85 8.28
C ALA A 50 7.90 -6.18 6.80
N LEU A 51 8.57 -7.31 6.52
CA LEU A 51 8.84 -7.76 5.15
C LEU A 51 7.56 -8.09 4.40
N VAL A 52 6.62 -8.80 5.01
CA VAL A 52 5.34 -9.18 4.37
C VAL A 52 4.52 -7.94 4.02
N HIS A 53 4.44 -6.94 4.91
CA HIS A 53 3.72 -5.71 4.61
C HIS A 53 4.37 -4.90 3.49
N VAL A 54 5.70 -4.72 3.52
CA VAL A 54 6.42 -3.92 2.51
C VAL A 54 6.46 -4.64 1.16
N ILE A 55 6.90 -5.90 1.14
CA ILE A 55 7.02 -6.67 -0.10
C ILE A 55 5.62 -6.97 -0.65
N GLY A 56 4.67 -7.35 0.20
CA GLY A 56 3.29 -7.63 -0.20
C GLY A 56 2.60 -6.41 -0.81
N SER A 57 2.74 -5.23 -0.20
CA SER A 57 2.16 -4.00 -0.78
C SER A 57 2.81 -3.63 -2.11
N LEU A 58 4.12 -3.78 -2.26
CA LEU A 58 4.82 -3.53 -3.53
C LEU A 58 4.38 -4.52 -4.62
N LEU A 59 4.27 -5.80 -4.29
CA LEU A 59 3.78 -6.83 -5.22
C LEU A 59 2.34 -6.56 -5.67
N MET A 60 1.46 -6.14 -4.76
CA MET A 60 0.08 -5.78 -5.10
C MET A 60 0.00 -4.54 -5.99
N ALA A 61 0.82 -3.52 -5.72
CA ALA A 61 0.92 -2.35 -6.59
C ALA A 61 1.42 -2.72 -7.99
N PHE A 62 2.43 -3.57 -8.09
CA PHE A 62 2.95 -4.07 -9.36
C PHE A 62 1.91 -4.93 -10.10
N ALA A 63 1.21 -5.82 -9.39
CA ALA A 63 0.14 -6.64 -9.96
C ALA A 63 -0.99 -5.78 -10.52
N GLY A 64 -1.43 -4.74 -9.79
CA GLY A 64 -2.42 -3.78 -10.28
C GLY A 64 -1.96 -3.04 -11.54
N PHE A 65 -0.69 -2.60 -11.57
CA PHE A 65 -0.10 -1.96 -12.75
C PHE A 65 0.01 -2.91 -13.95
N ALA A 66 0.48 -4.14 -13.72
CA ALA A 66 0.60 -5.16 -14.74
C ALA A 66 -0.79 -5.53 -15.31
N LEU A 67 -1.78 -5.71 -14.45
CA LEU A 67 -3.15 -6.04 -14.84
C LEU A 67 -3.76 -4.96 -15.75
N VAL A 68 -3.61 -3.69 -15.38
CA VAL A 68 -4.08 -2.56 -16.21
C VAL A 68 -3.33 -2.48 -17.55
N THR A 69 -2.05 -2.87 -17.56
CA THR A 69 -1.23 -2.88 -18.79
C THR A 69 -1.52 -4.09 -19.69
N MET A 70 -1.99 -5.21 -19.14
CA MET A 70 -2.38 -6.37 -19.94
C MET A 70 -3.80 -6.28 -20.49
N LEU A 71 -4.71 -5.62 -19.76
CA LEU A 71 -6.11 -5.46 -20.15
C LEU A 71 -6.37 -4.22 -21.02
N GLY A 72 -5.50 -3.21 -20.99
CA GLY A 72 -5.62 -1.97 -21.75
C GLY A 72 -4.54 -1.83 -22.79
#